data_AF-U2KS70-F1
#
_entry.id   AF-U2KS70-F1
#
_cell.length_a   1.000
_cell.length_b   1.000
_cell.length_c   1.000
_cell.angle_alpha   90.00
_cell.angle_beta   90.00
_cell.angle_gamma   90.00
#
_symmetry.space_group_name_H-M   'P 1'
#
loop_
_entity.id
_entity.type
_entity.pdbx_description
1 polymer ?
#
loop_
_entity_poly.entity_id
_entity_poly.type
_entity_poly.pdbx_seq_one_letter_code
_entity_poly.pdbx_strand_id
1 'polypeptide(L)' 'MAMKNKQKHIPLQKTIWCKIRYWQLLHDWTDDELAMYLNCSTRTLQNYDHDARGLTLKMVDTFLCINDLTLDDLLAA' A
#
# COMPACT_ATOMS: atom_id res chain seq x y z
N MET A 1 -19.34 -12.98 -30.40
CA MET A 1 -19.74 -12.32 -29.14
C MET A 1 -18.54 -11.54 -28.62
N ALA A 2 -18.59 -10.21 -28.61
CA ALA A 2 -17.51 -9.39 -28.09
C ALA A 2 -17.46 -9.51 -26.56
N MET A 3 -16.43 -10.15 -26.02
CA MET A 3 -16.17 -10.13 -24.58
C MET A 3 -15.83 -8.70 -24.20
N LYS A 4 -16.79 -7.97 -23.62
CA LYS A 4 -16.51 -6.71 -22.95
C LYS A 4 -15.55 -7.03 -21.82
N ASN A 5 -14.26 -6.78 -22.04
CA ASN A 5 -13.25 -6.78 -21.00
C ASN A 5 -13.54 -5.56 -20.11
N LYS A 6 -14.59 -5.64 -19.28
CA LYS A 6 -14.85 -4.65 -18.24
C LYS A 6 -13.64 -4.75 -17.32
N GLN A 7 -12.72 -3.79 -17.39
CA GLN A 7 -11.69 -3.64 -16.38
C GLN A 7 -12.38 -3.73 -15.03
N LYS A 8 -12.14 -4.82 -14.30
CA LYS A 8 -12.72 -5.00 -12.97
C LYS A 8 -12.16 -3.87 -12.13
N HIS A 9 -13.03 -3.03 -11.57
CA HIS A 9 -12.63 -1.96 -10.69
C HIS A 9 -11.78 -2.55 -9.55
N ILE A 10 -10.54 -2.10 -9.45
CA ILE A 10 -9.65 -2.48 -8.36
C ILE A 10 -9.91 -1.49 -7.22
N PRO A 11 -10.24 -1.96 -6.01
CA PRO A 11 -10.46 -1.07 -4.87
C PRO A 11 -9.22 -0.22 -4.57
N LEU A 12 -9.43 1.07 -4.29
CA LEU A 12 -8.35 2.04 -4.08
C LEU A 12 -7.33 1.59 -3.01
N GLN A 13 -7.82 1.05 -1.88
CA GLN A 13 -6.98 0.55 -0.81
C GLN A 13 -6.03 -0.57 -1.26
N LYS A 14 -6.48 -1.41 -2.20
CA LYS A 14 -5.64 -2.48 -2.76
C LYS A 14 -4.55 -1.90 -3.65
N THR A 15 -4.90 -0.90 -4.47
CA THR A 15 -3.92 -0.18 -5.30
C THR A 15 -2.85 0.49 -4.44
N ILE A 16 -3.26 1.24 -3.41
CA ILE A 16 -2.33 1.91 -2.49
C ILE A 16 -1.43 0.88 -1.79
N TRP A 17 -2.01 -0.22 -1.28
CA TRP A 17 -1.23 -1.26 -0.63
C TRP A 17 -0.16 -1.86 -1.55
N CYS A 18 -0.52 -2.17 -2.79
CA CYS A 18 0.45 -2.68 -3.77
C CYS A 18 1.60 -1.69 -4.02
N LYS A 19 1.31 -0.38 -4.07
CA LYS A 19 2.33 0.65 -4.26
C LYS A 19 3.25 0.75 -3.03
N ILE A 20 2.70 0.69 -1.81
CA ILE A 20 3.49 0.67 -0.57
C ILE A 20 4.40 -0.57 -0.53
N ARG A 21 3.90 -1.75 -0.87
CA ARG A 21 4.70 -2.99 -0.91
C ARG A 21 5.79 -2.95 -1.98
N TYR A 22 5.49 -2.37 -3.14
CA TYR A 22 6.49 -2.16 -4.18
C TYR A 22 7.58 -1.19 -3.71
N TRP A 23 7.20 -0.10 -3.06
CA TRP A 23 8.14 0.84 -2.45
C TRP A 23 9.01 0.14 -1.40
N GLN A 24 8.43 -0.68 -0.52
CA GLN A 24 9.19 -1.49 0.44
C GLN A 24 10.25 -2.37 -0.25
N LEU A 25 9.90 -3.01 -1.37
CA LEU A 25 10.81 -3.83 -2.15
C LEU A 25 11.95 -3.02 -2.78
N LEU A 26 11.65 -1.82 -3.31
CA LEU A 26 12.67 -0.95 -3.91
C LEU A 26 13.72 -0.45 -2.91
N HIS A 27 13.32 -0.32 -1.63
CA HIS A 27 14.15 0.20 -0.57
C HIS A 27 14.72 -0.90 0.35
N ASP A 28 14.55 -2.18 0.00
CA ASP A 28 15.01 -3.35 0.77
C ASP A 28 14.55 -3.34 2.24
N TRP A 29 13.34 -2.83 2.50
CA TRP A 29 12.78 -2.75 3.85
C TRP A 29 12.21 -4.08 4.33
N THR A 30 12.49 -4.41 5.58
CA THR A 30 11.86 -5.54 6.26
C THR A 30 10.38 -5.25 6.57
N ASP A 31 9.61 -6.32 6.76
CA ASP A 31 8.21 -6.18 7.17
C ASP A 31 8.08 -5.47 8.53
N ASP A 32 9.03 -5.67 9.44
CA ASP A 32 9.03 -5.02 10.75
C ASP A 32 9.26 -3.50 10.65
N GLU A 33 10.16 -3.06 9.76
CA GLU A 33 10.37 -1.64 9.49
C GLU A 33 9.13 -0.99 8.89
N LEU A 34 8.52 -1.61 7.87
CA LEU A 34 7.29 -1.08 7.27
C LEU A 34 6.14 -1.04 8.28
N ALA A 35 6.00 -2.08 9.10
CA ALA A 35 4.98 -2.14 10.14
C ALA A 35 5.15 -1.02 11.18
N MET A 36 6.39 -0.72 11.58
CA MET A 36 6.72 0.41 12.46
C MET A 36 6.30 1.75 11.84
N TYR A 37 6.61 1.99 10.57
CA TYR A 37 6.24 3.24 9.89
C TYR A 37 4.73 3.40 9.68
N LEU A 38 4.02 2.31 9.42
CA LEU A 38 2.56 2.30 9.35
C LEU A 38 1.90 2.26 10.73
N ASN A 39 2.69 2.24 11.81
CA ASN A 39 2.24 2.13 13.20
C ASN A 39 1.25 0.97 13.40
N CYS A 40 1.59 -0.20 12.88
CA CYS A 40 0.83 -1.43 13.05
C CYS A 40 1.75 -2.60 13.42
N SER A 41 1.16 -3.76 13.72
CA SER A 41 1.96 -4.97 13.96
C SER A 41 2.33 -5.65 12.65
N THR A 42 3.44 -6.40 12.62
CA THR A 42 3.85 -7.23 11.46
C THR A 42 2.75 -8.20 11.05
N ARG A 43 1.99 -8.73 12.02
CA ARG A 43 0.80 -9.55 11.75
C ARG A 43 -0.29 -8.77 11.01
N THR A 44 -0.55 -7.52 11.40
CA THR A 44 -1.52 -6.65 10.73
C THR A 44 -1.05 -6.31 9.31
N LEU A 45 0.24 -5.99 9.16
CA LEU A 45 0.87 -5.75 7.87
C LEU A 45 0.64 -6.91 6.90
N GLN A 46 0.96 -8.14 7.33
CA GLN A 46 0.76 -9.35 6.53
C GLN A 46 -0.72 -9.61 6.19
N ASN A 47 -1.65 -9.25 7.09
CA ASN A 47 -3.07 -9.36 6.78
C ASN A 47 -3.49 -8.43 5.62
N TYR A 48 -2.83 -7.28 5.44
CA TYR A 48 -3.15 -6.37 4.34
C TYR A 48 -2.80 -6.94 2.96
N ASP A 49 -1.86 -7.89 2.87
CA ASP A 49 -1.57 -8.62 1.62
C ASP A 49 -2.79 -9.43 1.14
N HIS A 50 -3.65 -9.85 2.08
CA HIS A 50 -4.91 -10.51 1.77
C HIS A 50 -6.08 -9.52 1.68
N ASP A 51 -6.15 -8.56 2.60
CA ASP A 51 -7.24 -7.59 2.72
C ASP A 51 -6.78 -6.23 3.27
N ALA A 52 -6.53 -5.28 2.37
CA ALA A 52 -6.10 -3.93 2.70
C ALA A 52 -7.23 -2.99 3.20
N ARG A 53 -8.44 -3.48 3.50
CA ARG A 53 -9.55 -2.60 3.96
C ARG A 53 -9.27 -1.86 5.26
N GLY A 54 -8.38 -2.40 6.10
CA GLY A 54 -7.97 -1.75 7.34
C GLY A 54 -6.87 -0.69 7.18
N LEU A 55 -6.37 -0.47 5.96
CA LEU A 55 -5.38 0.58 5.67
C LEU A 55 -6.06 1.95 5.73
N THR A 56 -5.78 2.71 6.77
CA THR A 56 -6.42 4.02 6.97
C THR A 56 -5.65 5.13 6.25
N LEU A 57 -6.34 6.23 5.90
CA LEU A 57 -5.69 7.40 5.31
C LEU A 57 -4.60 7.98 6.21
N LYS A 58 -4.77 7.91 7.54
CA LYS A 58 -3.75 8.34 8.51
C LYS A 58 -2.46 7.52 8.39
N MET A 59 -2.56 6.21 8.18
CA MET A 59 -1.39 5.34 8.00
C MET A 59 -0.66 5.67 6.69
N VAL A 60 -1.42 5.89 5.61
CA VAL A 60 -0.85 6.30 4.32
C VAL A 60 -0.17 7.66 4.44
N ASP A 61 -0.82 8.64 5.06
CA ASP A 61 -0.26 9.98 5.28
C ASP A 61 1.01 9.95 6.14
N THR A 62 1.03 9.12 7.19
CA THR A 62 2.23 8.92 8.02
C THR A 62 3.37 8.32 7.21
N PHE A 63 3.10 7.30 6.40
CA PHE A 63 4.08 6.68 5.50
C PHE A 63 4.64 7.68 4.49
N LEU A 64 3.78 8.50 3.87
CA LEU A 64 4.19 9.54 2.93
C LEU A 64 5.07 10.60 3.60
N CYS A 65 4.67 11.08 4.79
CA CYS A 65 5.42 12.07 5.55
C CYS A 65 6.80 11.58 5.98
N ILE A 66 6.93 10.34 6.43
CA ILE A 66 8.22 9.77 6.87
C ILE A 66 9.19 9.62 5.70
N ASN A 67 8.67 9.34 4.50
CA ASN A 67 9.48 9.11 3.31
C ASN A 67 9.67 10.34 2.42
N ASP A 68 9.16 11.51 2.84
CA ASP A 68 9.14 12.74 2.05
C ASP A 68 8.55 12.52 0.63
N LEU A 69 7.43 11.80 0.57
CA LEU A 69 6.73 11.44 -0.65
C LEU A 69 5.40 12.17 -0.77
N THR A 70 5.02 12.52 -2.00
CA THR A 70 3.62 12.87 -2.29
C THR A 70 2.79 11.64 -2.63
N LEU A 71 1.47 11.76 -2.58
CA LEU A 71 0.58 10.68 -3.03
C LEU A 71 0.77 10.38 -4.53
N ASP A 72 1.05 11.39 -5.35
CA ASP A 72 1.28 11.20 -6.78
C ASP A 72 2.57 10.41 -7.03
N ASP A 73 3.64 10.67 -6.28
CA ASP A 73 4.89 9.89 -6.35
C ASP A 73 4.64 8.41 -6.02
N LEU A 74 3.88 8.15 -4.96
CA LEU A 74 3.51 6.79 -4.57
C LEU A 74 2.69 6.10 -5.66
N LEU A 75 1.75 6.79 -6.29
CA LEU A 75 0.89 6.20 -7.33
C LEU A 75 1.62 6.02 -8.67
N ALA A 76 2.66 6.80 -8.95
CA ALA A 76 3.48 6.68 -10.14
C ALA A 76 4.45 5.48 -10.10
N ALA A 77 4.91 5.07 -8.90
CA ALA A 77 5.93 4.03 -8.67
C ALA A 77 5.58 2.64 -9.21
#